data_AF-X1U7R6-F1
#
_entry.id   AF-X1U7R6-F1
#
_cell.length_a   1.000
_cell.length_b   1.000
_cell.length_c   1.000
_cell.angle_alpha   90.00
_cell.angle_beta   90.00
_cell.angle_gamma   90.00
#
_symmetry.space_group_name_H-M   'P 1'
#
loop_
_entity.id
_entity.type
_entity.pdbx_description
1 polymer ?
#
loop_
_entity_poly.entity_id
_entity_poly.type
_entity_poly.pdbx_seq_one_letter_code
_entity_poly.pdbx_strand_id
1 'polypeptide(L)'
;MKRYIASDFHNGNEVADYDRVMAFLELVDDDADEFLILGDWEELLFSNMTILTEVEPYSSVTKKVKEIARNKPVNLILGNHDWPQGLFASSIEPISIIPPVSY
;
A
#
# COMPACT_ATOMS: atom_id res chain seq x y z
N MET A 1 3.60 -6.09 -20.38
CA MET A 1 4.10 -6.18 -19.00
C MET A 1 4.57 -4.81 -18.56
N LYS A 2 3.67 -4.08 -17.90
CA LYS A 2 3.91 -2.81 -17.24
C LYS A 2 3.88 -3.03 -15.73
N ARG A 3 5.03 -2.83 -15.09
CA ARG A 3 5.16 -2.85 -13.64
C ARG A 3 5.18 -1.42 -13.13
N TYR A 4 4.24 -1.09 -12.27
CA TYR A 4 4.26 0.16 -11.53
C TYR A 4 4.95 -0.09 -10.20
N ILE A 5 5.79 0.85 -9.76
CA ILE A 5 6.58 0.74 -8.53
C ILE A 5 6.42 2.03 -7.75
N ALA A 6 6.14 1.92 -6.46
CA ALA A 6 6.05 3.08 -5.59
C ALA A 6 6.49 2.76 -4.15
N SER A 7 6.71 3.80 -3.36
CA SER A 7 7.15 3.76 -1.96
C SER A 7 6.67 5.03 -1.26
N ASP A 8 6.79 5.09 0.07
CA ASP A 8 6.63 6.31 0.87
C ASP A 8 5.28 7.00 0.71
N PHE A 9 4.17 6.24 0.66
CA PHE A 9 2.84 6.86 0.68
C PHE A 9 2.53 7.46 2.04
N HIS A 10 3.04 6.86 3.12
CA HIS A 10 2.72 7.20 4.51
C HIS A 10 1.22 7.40 4.75
N ASN A 11 0.39 6.48 4.24
CA ASN A 11 -1.06 6.52 4.46
C ASN A 11 -1.35 6.51 5.97
N GLY A 12 -2.12 7.48 6.47
CA GLY A 12 -2.32 7.71 7.90
C GLY A 12 -1.51 8.88 8.47
N ASN A 13 -0.66 9.53 7.65
CA ASN A 13 -0.02 10.78 7.99
C ASN A 13 -0.84 11.97 7.45
N GLU A 14 -1.10 12.98 8.29
CA GLU A 14 -1.93 14.15 7.93
C GLU A 14 -1.33 15.03 6.83
N VAL A 15 -0.01 14.96 6.60
CA VAL A 15 0.67 15.76 5.57
C VAL A 15 0.80 15.05 4.22
N ALA A 16 0.29 13.83 4.08
CA ALA A 16 0.34 13.10 2.81
C ALA A 16 -0.57 13.74 1.74
N ASP A 17 -0.13 13.72 0.49
CA ASP A 17 -0.90 14.22 -0.66
C ASP A 17 -1.86 13.14 -1.18
N TYR A 18 -3.01 13.01 -0.51
CA TYR A 18 -3.99 11.97 -0.78
C TYR A 18 -4.58 12.04 -2.20
N ASP A 19 -4.76 13.24 -2.74
CA ASP A 19 -5.28 13.43 -4.10
C ASP A 19 -4.30 12.84 -5.12
N ARG A 20 -2.99 13.10 -4.94
CA ARG A 20 -1.95 12.55 -5.81
C ARG A 20 -1.79 11.03 -5.64
N VAL A 21 -1.85 10.53 -4.41
CA VAL A 21 -1.80 9.09 -4.14
C VAL A 21 -2.97 8.38 -4.82
N MET A 22 -4.20 8.88 -4.64
CA MET A 22 -5.38 8.30 -5.29
C MET A 22 -5.31 8.38 -6.81
N ALA A 23 -4.89 9.52 -7.38
CA ALA A 23 -4.72 9.64 -8.83
C ALA A 23 -3.69 8.65 -9.39
N PHE A 24 -2.60 8.39 -8.66
CA PHE A 24 -1.64 7.36 -9.03
C PHE A 24 -2.26 5.95 -8.94
N LEU A 25 -3.01 5.65 -7.88
CA LEU A 25 -3.66 4.35 -7.72
C LEU A 25 -4.72 4.09 -8.80
N GLU A 26 -5.44 5.11 -9.27
CA GLU A 26 -6.33 4.98 -10.43
C GLU A 26 -5.55 4.62 -11.71
N LEU A 27 -4.38 5.24 -11.93
CA LEU A 27 -3.51 4.89 -13.05
C LEU A 27 -2.98 3.45 -12.95
N VAL A 28 -2.61 3.00 -11.75
CA VAL A 28 -2.17 1.61 -11.50
C VAL A 28 -3.31 0.64 -11.79
N ASP A 29 -4.53 0.96 -11.35
CA ASP A 29 -5.70 0.11 -11.57
C ASP A 29 -6.06 -0.01 -13.05
N ASP A 30 -5.94 1.08 -13.82
CA ASP A 30 -6.23 1.12 -15.25
C ASP A 30 -5.18 0.38 -16.11
N ASP A 31 -3.89 0.64 -15.89
CA ASP A 31 -2.84 0.32 -16.88
C ASP A 31 -1.75 -0.65 -16.40
N ALA A 32 -1.63 -0.92 -15.09
CA ALA A 32 -0.60 -1.82 -14.59
C ALA A 32 -0.96 -3.30 -14.82
N ASP A 33 0.02 -4.09 -15.28
CA ASP A 33 -0.07 -5.55 -15.25
C ASP A 33 0.25 -6.07 -13.83
N GLU A 34 1.10 -5.35 -13.08
CA GLU A 34 1.45 -5.65 -11.70
C GLU A 34 1.91 -4.39 -10.94
N PHE A 35 1.78 -4.41 -9.62
CA PHE A 35 2.16 -3.31 -8.74
C PHE A 35 3.12 -3.80 -7.64
N LEU A 36 4.24 -3.09 -7.48
CA LEU A 36 5.24 -3.35 -6.46
C LEU A 36 5.32 -2.15 -5.51
N ILE A 37 5.09 -2.41 -4.23
CA ILE A 37 5.20 -1.44 -3.15
C ILE A 37 6.52 -1.70 -2.42
N LEU A 38 7.39 -0.68 -2.37
CA LEU A 38 8.70 -0.72 -1.73
C LEU A 38 8.64 -0.05 -0.36
N GLY A 39 7.76 -0.55 0.52
CA GLY A 39 7.65 -0.10 1.90
C GLY A 39 6.98 1.25 2.09
N ASP A 40 6.75 1.55 3.37
CA ASP A 40 6.22 2.79 3.92
C ASP A 40 4.91 3.27 3.25
N TRP A 41 4.06 2.32 2.86
CA TRP A 41 2.76 2.67 2.27
C TRP A 41 1.70 2.98 3.33
N GLU A 42 1.77 2.35 4.50
CA GLU A 42 0.98 2.67 5.70
C GLU A 42 1.88 3.22 6.82
N GLU A 43 1.41 4.24 7.52
CA GLU A 43 2.12 4.89 8.62
C GLU A 43 1.78 4.21 9.97
N LEU A 44 2.42 3.08 10.28
CA LEU A 44 2.12 2.32 11.50
C LEU A 44 3.00 2.71 12.71
N LEU A 45 3.92 3.68 12.59
CA LEU A 45 4.61 4.21 13.77
C LEU A 45 3.74 5.18 14.56
N PHE A 46 2.88 5.93 13.86
CA PHE A 46 2.04 6.97 14.44
C PHE A 46 0.53 6.74 14.26
N SER A 47 0.12 5.81 13.38
CA SER A 47 -1.27 5.40 13.19
C SER A 47 -1.52 3.97 13.63
N ASN A 48 -2.72 3.45 13.37
CA ASN A 48 -3.07 2.05 13.61
C ASN A 48 -4.05 1.55 12.54
N MET A 49 -4.18 0.23 12.43
CA MET A 49 -5.04 -0.40 11.42
C MET A 49 -6.50 0.05 11.46
N THR A 50 -7.06 0.36 12.64
CA THR A 50 -8.44 0.86 12.74
C THR A 50 -8.58 2.20 12.03
N ILE A 51 -7.67 3.14 12.28
CA ILE A 51 -7.66 4.44 11.59
C ILE A 51 -7.50 4.25 10.08
N LEU A 52 -6.55 3.42 9.65
CA LEU A 52 -6.25 3.16 8.24
C LEU A 52 -7.39 2.45 7.49
N THR A 53 -8.33 1.81 8.19
CA THR A 53 -9.42 1.06 7.56
C THR A 53 -10.80 1.67 7.76
N GLU A 54 -10.96 2.60 8.70
CA GLU A 54 -12.26 3.19 9.06
C GLU A 54 -12.35 4.71 8.85
N VAL A 55 -11.22 5.42 8.79
CA VAL A 55 -11.20 6.90 8.76
C VAL A 55 -10.75 7.42 7.40
N GLU A 56 -11.50 8.38 6.83
CA GLU A 56 -11.09 9.09 5.62
C GLU A 56 -10.03 10.16 5.91
N PRO A 57 -9.08 10.41 4.99
CA PRO A 57 -8.95 9.81 3.66
C PRO A 57 -8.24 8.44 3.64
N TYR A 58 -7.76 7.97 4.80
CA TYR A 58 -6.84 6.83 4.89
C TYR A 58 -7.47 5.52 4.42
N SER A 59 -8.74 5.32 4.78
CA SER A 59 -9.51 4.14 4.42
C SER A 59 -9.66 4.00 2.91
N SER A 60 -9.80 5.10 2.18
CA SER A 60 -9.89 5.09 0.71
C SER A 60 -8.62 4.55 0.07
N VAL A 61 -7.44 4.97 0.54
CA VAL A 61 -6.15 4.48 0.04
C VAL A 61 -6.00 2.98 0.31
N THR A 62 -6.19 2.54 1.55
CA THR A 62 -6.07 1.12 1.92
C THR A 62 -7.08 0.25 1.16
N LYS A 63 -8.33 0.72 0.98
CA LYS A 63 -9.34 0.02 0.17
C LYS A 63 -8.92 -0.09 -1.29
N LYS A 64 -8.45 1.01 -1.90
CA LYS A 64 -8.05 1.04 -3.31
C LYS A 64 -6.88 0.09 -3.59
N VAL A 65 -5.84 0.07 -2.74
CA VAL A 65 -4.72 -0.87 -2.89
C VAL A 65 -5.19 -2.32 -2.79
N LYS A 66 -6.10 -2.63 -1.85
CA LYS A 66 -6.70 -3.98 -1.74
C LYS A 66 -7.56 -4.34 -2.94
N GLU A 67 -8.29 -3.40 -3.51
CA GLU A 67 -9.08 -3.60 -4.73
C GLU A 67 -8.19 -3.93 -5.93
N ILE A 68 -7.11 -3.18 -6.12
CA ILE A 68 -6.08 -3.48 -7.12
C ILE A 68 -5.55 -4.90 -6.89
N ALA A 69 -5.20 -5.25 -5.65
CA ALA A 69 -4.68 -6.57 -5.29
C ALA A 69 -5.65 -7.73 -5.53
N ARG A 70 -6.97 -7.49 -5.59
CA ARG A 70 -7.95 -8.53 -5.97
C ARG A 70 -7.93 -8.83 -7.47
N ASN A 71 -7.52 -7.88 -8.28
CA ASN A 71 -7.58 -7.97 -9.74
C ASN A 71 -6.22 -8.28 -10.38
N LYS A 72 -5.12 -7.85 -9.74
CA LYS A 72 -3.75 -8.00 -10.27
C LYS A 72 -2.72 -8.22 -9.16
N PRO A 73 -1.54 -8.78 -9.47
CA PRO A 73 -0.50 -9.00 -8.48
C PRO A 73 -0.05 -7.69 -7.83
N VAL A 74 -0.15 -7.62 -6.50
CA VAL A 74 0.43 -6.56 -5.68
C VAL A 74 1.41 -7.20 -4.70
N ASN A 75 2.68 -6.85 -4.85
CA ASN A 75 3.75 -7.31 -3.98
C ASN A 75 4.22 -6.16 -3.08
N LEU A 76 4.48 -6.46 -1.82
CA LEU A 76 4.97 -5.52 -0.82
C LEU A 76 6.32 -6.00 -0.28
N ILE A 77 7.33 -5.14 -0.35
CA ILE A 77 8.52 -5.24 0.48
C ILE A 77 8.29 -4.32 1.67
N LEU A 78 8.39 -4.85 2.89
CA LEU A 78 8.17 -4.05 4.11
C LEU A 78 9.28 -3.01 4.29
N GLY A 79 8.87 -1.78 4.61
CA GLY A 79 9.69 -0.66 5.04
C GLY A 79 9.75 -0.52 6.56
N ASN A 80 10.33 0.57 7.04
CA ASN A 80 10.51 0.80 8.48
C ASN A 80 9.28 1.39 9.18
N HIS A 81 8.29 1.91 8.44
CA HIS A 81 7.03 2.40 8.98
C HIS A 81 5.91 1.36 8.98
N ASP A 82 6.00 0.35 8.12
CA ASP A 82 4.95 -0.67 7.93
C ASP A 82 5.40 -2.10 8.25
N TRP A 83 6.63 -2.31 8.77
CA TRP A 83 7.12 -3.61 9.24
C TRP A 83 6.15 -4.42 10.12
N PRO A 84 5.28 -3.82 10.97
CA PRO A 84 4.34 -4.60 11.78
C PRO A 84 3.33 -5.40 10.95
N GLN A 85 3.08 -5.03 9.68
CA GLN A 85 2.22 -5.82 8.78
C GLN A 85 2.77 -7.23 8.54
N GLY A 86 4.08 -7.43 8.65
CA GLY A 86 4.69 -8.76 8.60
C GLY A 86 4.25 -9.70 9.74
N LEU A 87 3.78 -9.14 10.86
CA LEU A 87 3.21 -9.91 11.97
C LEU A 87 1.73 -10.25 11.75
N PHE A 88 1.04 -9.50 10.88
CA PHE A 88 -0.39 -9.57 10.66
C PHE A 88 -0.73 -9.59 9.17
N ALA A 89 -0.14 -10.49 8.40
CA ALA A 89 -0.31 -10.54 6.93
C ALA A 89 -1.78 -10.63 6.48
N SER A 90 -2.65 -11.27 7.27
CA SER A 90 -4.10 -11.32 7.00
C SER A 90 -4.77 -9.95 6.96
N SER A 91 -4.19 -8.95 7.63
CA SER A 91 -4.72 -7.58 7.65
C SER A 91 -4.59 -6.86 6.32
N ILE A 92 -3.70 -7.32 5.44
CA ILE A 92 -3.41 -6.71 4.14
C ILE A 92 -3.74 -7.60 2.94
N GLU A 93 -4.34 -8.78 3.17
CA GLU A 93 -4.79 -9.63 2.09
C GLU A 93 -5.69 -8.85 1.10
N PRO A 94 -5.51 -9.06 -0.22
CA PRO A 94 -4.70 -10.11 -0.86
C PRO A 94 -3.26 -9.69 -1.27
N ILE A 95 -2.69 -8.64 -0.68
CA ILE A 95 -1.33 -8.17 -0.97
C ILE A 95 -0.30 -9.23 -0.51
N SER A 96 0.68 -9.53 -1.37
CA SER A 96 1.73 -10.51 -1.08
C SER A 96 2.98 -9.83 -0.51
N ILE A 97 3.35 -10.16 0.73
CA ILE A 97 4.64 -9.71 1.30
C ILE A 97 5.76 -10.58 0.70
N ILE A 98 6.76 -9.94 0.09
CA ILE A 98 7.94 -10.59 -0.49
C ILE A 98 9.21 -10.14 0.23
N PRO A 99 10.25 -10.99 0.31
CA PRO A 99 11.53 -10.59 0.87
C PRO A 99 12.17 -9.46 0.03
N PRO A 100 13.00 -8.60 0.65
CA PRO A 100 13.79 -7.62 -0.10
C PRO A 100 14.68 -8.33 -1.12
N VAL A 101 14.88 -7.69 -2.28
CA VAL A 101 15.70 -8.26 -3.35
C VAL A 101 17.16 -8.26 -2.90
N SER A 102 17.68 -9.43 -2.54
CA SER A 102 19.12 -9.64 -2.32
C SER A 102 19.80 -9.80 -3.69
N TYR A 103 20.70 -8.88 -4.03
CA TYR A 103 21.64 -9.01 -5.14
C TYR A 103 22.81 -9.93 -4.77
#